data_AF-A0A8T7GV48-F1
#
_entry.id   AF-A0A8T7GV48-F1
#
_cell.length_a   1.000
_cell.length_b   1.000
_cell.length_c   1.000
_cell.angle_alpha   90.00
_cell.angle_beta   90.00
_cell.angle_gamma   90.00
#
_symmetry.space_group_name_H-M   'P 1'
#
loop_
_entity.id
_entity.type
_entity.pdbx_description
1 polymer ?
#
loop_
_entity_poly.entity_id
_entity_poly.type
_entity_poly.pdbx_seq_one_letter_code
_entity_poly.pdbx_strand_id
1 'polypeptide(L)'
;MGLGAAGVMFMLDLSTRMNVLSLCGVLERLADVAERYRARYEALLAGGDASPRVRGIVEKLELVSSVAGEVAARICRGDPGLTDIHASVNRLADLYTRVVYTEPSLPAIVRSLVYEAYAAAKRLL
;
A
#
# COMPACT_ATOMS: atom_id res chain seq x y z
N MET A 1 -41.41 21.64 12.49
CA MET A 1 -40.12 21.63 13.22
C MET A 1 -39.49 20.28 12.97
N GLY A 2 -38.48 20.22 12.09
CA GLY A 2 -37.90 18.98 11.59
C GLY A 2 -36.96 18.34 12.62
N LEU A 3 -37.20 17.06 12.91
CA LEU A 3 -36.34 16.23 13.75
C LEU A 3 -34.99 16.02 13.04
N GLY A 4 -33.91 16.30 13.76
CA GLY A 4 -32.55 16.20 13.28
C GLY A 4 -32.19 14.79 12.83
N ALA A 5 -31.51 14.71 11.68
CA ALA A 5 -30.83 13.52 11.23
C ALA A 5 -29.76 13.17 12.28
N ALA A 6 -30.06 12.18 13.12
CA ALA A 6 -29.05 11.51 13.92
C ALA A 6 -28.05 10.88 12.95
N GLY A 7 -26.84 11.46 12.88
CA GLY A 7 -25.73 10.89 12.15
C GLY A 7 -25.43 9.50 12.73
N VAL A 8 -25.76 8.46 11.98
CA VAL A 8 -25.39 7.09 12.32
C VAL A 8 -23.87 7.00 12.15
N MET A 9 -23.16 7.19 13.27
CA MET A 9 -21.74 6.93 13.36
C MET A 9 -21.59 5.41 13.31
N PHE A 10 -21.33 4.86 12.12
CA PHE A 10 -21.00 3.44 11.95
C PHE A 10 -19.67 3.18 12.63
N MET A 11 -19.71 2.75 13.90
CA MET A 11 -18.52 2.20 14.55
C MET A 11 -18.16 0.91 13.83
N LEU A 12 -16.95 0.88 13.26
CA LEU A 12 -16.36 -0.36 12.73
C LEU A 12 -16.36 -1.41 13.84
N ASP A 13 -16.80 -2.63 13.51
CA ASP A 13 -16.74 -3.75 14.43
C ASP A 13 -15.26 -4.10 14.75
N LEU A 14 -15.04 -4.83 15.85
CA LEU A 14 -13.70 -5.17 16.32
C LEU A 14 -12.88 -5.95 15.27
N SER A 15 -13.52 -6.82 14.47
CA SER A 15 -12.84 -7.58 13.40
C SER A 15 -12.34 -6.64 12.32
N THR A 16 -13.19 -5.70 11.87
CA THR A 16 -12.79 -4.71 10.88
C THR A 16 -11.66 -3.82 11.38
N ARG A 17 -11.71 -3.36 12.64
CA ARG A 17 -10.62 -2.60 13.26
C ARG A 17 -9.31 -3.37 13.29
N MET A 18 -9.36 -4.65 13.67
CA MET A 18 -8.17 -5.53 13.66
C MET A 18 -7.62 -5.75 12.26
N ASN A 19 -8.50 -5.88 11.26
CA ASN A 19 -8.09 -6.02 9.86
C ASN A 19 -7.45 -4.71 9.32
N VAL A 20 -7.98 -3.54 9.70
CA VAL A 20 -7.37 -2.25 9.37
C VAL A 20 -5.99 -2.11 10.01
N LEU A 21 -5.85 -2.43 11.30
CA LEU A 21 -4.56 -2.41 12.00
C LEU A 21 -3.54 -3.36 11.35
N SER A 22 -3.97 -4.57 10.98
CA SER A 22 -3.15 -5.54 10.27
C SER A 22 -2.67 -4.99 8.92
N LEU A 23 -3.57 -4.40 8.13
CA LEU A 23 -3.22 -3.75 6.87
C LEU A 23 -2.23 -2.59 7.08
N CYS A 24 -2.44 -1.76 8.09
CA CYS A 24 -1.52 -0.66 8.42
C CYS A 24 -0.11 -1.16 8.73
N GLY A 25 0.03 -2.21 9.54
CA GLY A 25 1.34 -2.82 9.81
C GLY A 25 2.02 -3.38 8.56
N VAL A 26 1.25 -3.97 7.63
CA VAL A 26 1.78 -4.45 6.35
C VAL A 26 2.22 -3.27 5.47
N LEU A 27 1.45 -2.18 5.41
CA LEU A 27 1.78 -1.00 4.61
C LEU A 27 3.02 -0.27 5.14
N GLU A 28 3.17 -0.14 6.46
CA GLU A 28 4.37 0.42 7.09
C GLU A 28 5.60 -0.42 6.73
N ARG A 29 5.50 -1.75 6.86
CA ARG A 29 6.59 -2.66 6.48
C ARG A 29 6.90 -2.60 4.98
N LEU A 30 5.87 -2.53 4.13
CA LEU A 30 6.03 -2.41 2.69
C LEU A 30 6.79 -1.14 2.31
N ALA A 31 6.39 0.01 2.88
CA ALA A 31 7.04 1.30 2.63
C ALA A 31 8.51 1.30 3.09
N ASP A 32 8.79 0.81 4.30
CA ASP A 32 10.16 0.71 4.83
C ASP A 32 11.04 -0.22 3.98
N VAL A 33 10.54 -1.41 3.61
CA VAL A 33 11.30 -2.34 2.78
C VAL A 33 11.54 -1.77 1.38
N ALA A 34 10.52 -1.20 0.75
CA ALA A 34 10.64 -0.60 -0.58
C ALA A 34 11.67 0.54 -0.58
N GLU A 35 11.66 1.40 0.45
CA GLU A 35 12.59 2.50 0.62
C GLU A 35 14.04 2.03 0.79
N ARG A 36 14.29 1.00 1.62
CA ARG A 36 15.64 0.42 1.77
C ARG A 36 16.18 -0.13 0.46
N TYR A 37 15.35 -0.82 -0.32
CA TYR A 37 15.77 -1.29 -1.63
C TYR A 37 15.99 -0.13 -2.59
N ARG A 38 15.13 0.90 -2.56
CA ARG A 38 15.28 2.09 -3.40
C ARG A 38 16.64 2.74 -3.18
N ALA A 39 16.98 3.05 -1.93
CA ALA A 39 18.27 3.60 -1.55
C ALA A 39 19.46 2.73 -2.01
N ARG A 40 19.32 1.39 -1.93
CA ARG A 40 20.34 0.46 -2.43
C ARG A 40 20.52 0.55 -3.95
N TYR A 41 19.45 0.63 -4.72
CA TYR A 41 19.54 0.73 -6.18
C TYR A 41 19.95 2.14 -6.64
N GLU A 42 19.58 3.19 -5.92
CA GLU A 42 20.08 4.54 -6.14
C GLU A 42 21.59 4.64 -5.91
N ALA A 43 22.12 3.94 -4.89
CA ALA A 43 23.56 3.85 -4.69
C ALA A 43 24.27 3.15 -5.86
N LEU A 44 23.64 2.17 -6.51
CA LEU A 44 24.18 1.55 -7.73
C LEU A 44 24.18 2.53 -8.92
N LEU A 45 23.12 3.32 -9.08
CA LEU A 45 23.06 4.38 -10.10
C LEU A 45 24.16 5.43 -9.88
N ALA A 46 24.33 5.88 -8.63
CA ALA A 46 25.38 6.83 -8.26
C ALA A 46 26.79 6.25 -8.44
N GLY A 47 26.95 4.93 -8.24
CA GLY A 47 28.18 4.19 -8.49
C GLY A 47 28.47 3.89 -9.96
N GLY A 48 27.61 4.33 -10.89
CA GLY A 48 27.84 4.26 -12.34
C GLY A 48 27.08 3.14 -13.07
N ASP A 49 26.28 2.32 -12.39
CA ASP A 49 25.38 1.36 -13.06
C ASP A 49 24.11 2.07 -13.51
N ALA A 50 24.23 2.83 -14.60
CA ALA A 50 23.15 3.59 -15.21
C ALA A 50 22.23 2.73 -16.09
N SER A 51 22.21 1.40 -15.91
CA SER A 51 21.44 0.50 -16.77
C SER A 51 19.93 0.80 -16.69
N PRO A 52 19.20 0.71 -17.81
CA PRO A 52 17.74 0.92 -17.83
C PRO A 52 17.00 0.01 -16.86
N ARG A 53 17.55 -1.17 -16.59
CA ARG A 53 17.02 -2.13 -15.60
C ARG A 53 17.03 -1.55 -14.19
N VAL A 54 18.16 -0.99 -13.75
CA VAL A 54 18.29 -0.43 -12.39
C VAL A 54 17.37 0.79 -12.22
N ARG A 55 17.31 1.68 -13.22
CA ARG A 55 16.37 2.82 -13.21
C ARG A 55 14.91 2.37 -13.10
N GLY A 56 14.53 1.39 -13.93
CA GLY A 56 13.17 0.84 -13.88
C GLY A 56 12.83 0.17 -12.56
N ILE A 57 13.81 -0.38 -11.83
CA ILE A 57 13.59 -0.91 -10.47
C ILE A 57 13.34 0.23 -9.48
N VAL A 58 14.14 1.30 -9.53
CA VAL A 58 13.95 2.48 -8.67
C VAL A 58 12.57 3.09 -8.87
N GLU A 59 12.18 3.37 -10.11
CA GLU A 59 10.85 3.91 -10.46
C GLU A 59 9.69 3.06 -9.90
N LYS A 60 9.85 1.73 -9.94
CA LYS A 60 8.83 0.81 -9.41
C LYS A 60 8.81 0.78 -7.89
N LEU A 61 9.97 0.87 -7.24
CA LEU A 61 10.04 0.96 -5.78
C LEU A 61 9.44 2.28 -5.29
N GLU A 62 9.66 3.38 -6.01
CA GLU A 62 8.99 4.67 -5.76
C GLU A 62 7.48 4.55 -5.89
N LEU A 63 6.97 3.91 -6.95
CA LEU A 63 5.55 3.65 -7.12
C LEU A 63 4.98 2.84 -5.93
N VAL A 64 5.67 1.79 -5.51
CA VAL A 64 5.25 0.95 -4.37
C VAL A 64 5.19 1.77 -3.08
N SER A 65 6.25 2.51 -2.76
CA SER A 65 6.29 3.36 -1.55
C SER A 65 5.22 4.45 -1.59
N SER A 66 5.02 5.09 -2.75
CA SER A 66 4.01 6.12 -2.94
C SER A 66 2.60 5.58 -2.70
N VAL A 67 2.24 4.48 -3.35
CA VAL A 67 0.92 3.86 -3.17
C VAL A 67 0.71 3.37 -1.73
N ALA A 68 1.74 2.76 -1.12
CA ALA A 68 1.65 2.34 0.28
C ALA A 68 1.39 3.52 1.22
N GLY A 69 2.07 4.65 1.01
CA GLY A 69 1.88 5.89 1.76
C GLY A 69 0.51 6.54 1.54
N GLU A 70 0.04 6.59 0.28
CA GLU A 70 -1.30 7.10 -0.07
C GLU A 70 -2.40 6.31 0.63
N VAL A 71 -2.31 4.98 0.60
CA VAL A 71 -3.29 4.11 1.25
C VAL A 71 -3.21 4.28 2.76
N ALA A 72 -2.02 4.19 3.36
CA ALA A 72 -1.85 4.35 4.80
C ALA A 72 -2.39 5.71 5.30
N ALA A 73 -2.18 6.79 4.55
CA ALA A 73 -2.72 8.11 4.91
C ALA A 73 -4.27 8.14 4.94
N ARG A 74 -4.94 7.33 4.11
CA ARG A 74 -6.40 7.23 4.06
C ARG A 74 -6.97 6.36 5.17
N ILE A 75 -6.37 5.20 5.42
CA ILE A 75 -6.98 4.18 6.28
C ILE A 75 -6.36 4.04 7.67
N CYS A 76 -5.14 4.52 7.88
CA CYS A 76 -4.41 4.36 9.15
C CYS A 76 -4.46 5.60 10.05
N ARG A 77 -4.99 6.73 9.54
CA ARG A 77 -5.10 8.00 10.27
C ARG A 77 -6.55 8.30 10.64
N GLY A 78 -7.15 7.47 11.50
CA GLY A 78 -8.50 7.66 12.02
C GLY A 78 -9.44 6.50 11.72
N ASP A 79 -10.74 6.77 11.71
CA ASP A 79 -11.78 5.81 11.35
C ASP A 79 -12.12 5.95 9.86
N PRO A 80 -11.58 5.08 8.97
CA PRO A 80 -11.86 5.18 7.54
C PRO A 80 -13.33 4.89 7.24
N GLY A 81 -13.91 5.68 6.33
CA GLY A 81 -15.23 5.39 5.79
C GLY A 81 -15.19 4.25 4.76
N LEU A 82 -16.36 3.69 4.45
CA LEU A 82 -16.48 2.62 3.43
C LEU A 82 -15.89 3.03 2.07
N THR A 83 -16.06 4.30 1.67
CA THR A 83 -15.47 4.86 0.44
C THR A 83 -13.94 4.82 0.46
N ASP A 84 -13.31 5.12 1.60
CA ASP A 84 -11.85 5.09 1.75
C ASP A 84 -11.32 3.66 1.64
N ILE A 85 -12.05 2.70 2.22
CA ILE A 85 -11.72 1.28 2.14
C ILE A 85 -11.79 0.79 0.69
N HIS A 86 -12.89 1.04 -0.02
CA HIS A 86 -13.02 0.64 -1.42
C HIS A 86 -11.95 1.28 -2.32
N ALA A 87 -11.68 2.58 -2.14
CA ALA A 87 -10.63 3.26 -2.89
C ALA A 87 -9.25 2.65 -2.63
N SER A 88 -8.96 2.31 -1.38
CA SER A 88 -7.71 1.67 -0.97
C SER A 88 -7.54 0.27 -1.54
N VAL A 89 -8.61 -0.54 -1.54
CA VAL A 89 -8.61 -1.88 -2.15
C VAL A 89 -8.35 -1.78 -3.65
N ASN A 90 -9.03 -0.88 -4.35
CA ASN A 90 -8.83 -0.69 -5.79
C ASN A 90 -7.40 -0.23 -6.11
N ARG A 91 -6.85 0.67 -5.30
CA ARG A 91 -5.47 1.15 -5.47
C ARG A 91 -4.44 0.04 -5.27
N LEU A 92 -4.63 -0.80 -4.25
CA LEU A 92 -3.76 -1.96 -4.00
C LEU A 92 -3.95 -3.06 -5.05
N ALA A 93 -5.14 -3.22 -5.63
CA ALA A 93 -5.39 -4.14 -6.73
C ALA A 93 -4.63 -3.74 -8.00
N ASP A 94 -4.63 -2.43 -8.34
CA ASP A 94 -3.84 -1.90 -9.46
C ASP A 94 -2.35 -2.13 -9.23
N LEU A 95 -1.85 -1.78 -8.03
CA LEU A 95 -0.45 -2.00 -7.68
C LEU A 95 -0.06 -3.49 -7.76
N TYR A 96 -0.88 -4.38 -7.19
CA TYR A 96 -0.68 -5.82 -7.25
C TYR A 96 -0.55 -6.32 -8.69
N THR A 97 -1.45 -5.86 -9.58
CA THR A 97 -1.44 -6.25 -10.99
C THR A 97 -0.14 -5.79 -11.68
N ARG A 98 0.29 -4.56 -11.43
CA ARG A 98 1.47 -3.93 -12.04
C ARG A 98 2.82 -4.38 -11.47
N VAL A 99 2.83 -4.98 -10.29
CA VAL A 99 4.07 -5.36 -9.59
C VAL A 99 4.25 -6.86 -9.53
N VAL A 100 3.21 -7.62 -9.18
CA VAL A 100 3.37 -9.06 -8.95
C VAL A 100 3.36 -9.84 -10.27
N TYR A 101 2.47 -9.50 -11.20
CA TYR A 101 2.35 -10.22 -12.48
C TYR A 101 3.37 -9.77 -13.53
N THR A 102 3.66 -8.47 -13.60
CA THR A 102 4.42 -7.90 -14.72
C THR A 102 5.90 -7.68 -14.41
N GLU A 103 6.31 -7.77 -13.14
CA GLU A 103 7.64 -7.27 -12.73
C GLU A 103 8.49 -8.26 -11.95
N PRO A 104 9.06 -9.28 -12.61
CA PRO A 104 9.99 -10.22 -11.96
C PRO A 104 11.31 -9.56 -11.54
N SER A 105 11.57 -8.33 -12.00
CA SER A 105 12.78 -7.56 -11.69
C SER A 105 12.80 -7.02 -10.25
N LEU A 106 11.62 -6.89 -9.61
CA LEU A 106 11.51 -6.42 -8.23
C LEU A 106 11.91 -7.51 -7.23
N PRO A 107 12.51 -7.13 -6.08
CA PRO A 107 12.81 -8.07 -5.01
C PRO A 107 11.58 -8.89 -4.60
N ALA A 108 11.74 -10.20 -4.45
CA ALA A 108 10.63 -11.11 -4.12
C ALA A 108 9.89 -10.69 -2.83
N ILE A 109 10.63 -10.18 -1.84
CA ILE A 109 10.04 -9.67 -0.59
C ILE A 109 9.10 -8.48 -0.82
N VAL A 110 9.44 -7.56 -1.73
CA VAL A 110 8.56 -6.41 -2.07
C VAL A 110 7.29 -6.93 -2.74
N ARG A 111 7.42 -7.88 -3.69
CA ARG A 111 6.25 -8.48 -4.34
C ARG A 111 5.34 -9.23 -3.36
N SER A 112 5.92 -9.96 -2.40
CA SER A 112 5.17 -10.63 -1.33
C SER A 112 4.39 -9.63 -0.48
N LEU A 113 5.04 -8.56 -0.03
CA LEU A 113 4.40 -7.54 0.80
C LEU A 113 3.29 -6.77 0.04
N VAL A 114 3.45 -6.54 -1.26
CA VAL A 114 2.37 -5.98 -2.11
C VAL A 114 1.17 -6.94 -2.14
N TYR A 115 1.41 -8.24 -2.32
CA TYR A 115 0.34 -9.25 -2.27
C TYR A 115 -0.33 -9.30 -0.89
N GLU A 116 0.44 -9.28 0.19
CA GLU A 116 -0.06 -9.29 1.56
C GLU A 116 -0.92 -8.05 1.86
N ALA A 117 -0.48 -6.85 1.42
CA ALA A 117 -1.24 -5.62 1.56
C ALA A 117 -2.59 -5.71 0.82
N TYR A 118 -2.57 -6.19 -0.43
CA TYR A 118 -3.79 -6.38 -1.19
C TYR A 118 -4.74 -7.42 -0.55
N ALA A 119 -4.20 -8.55 -0.10
CA ALA A 119 -4.97 -9.59 0.57
C ALA A 119 -5.58 -9.09 1.89
N ALA A 120 -4.84 -8.29 2.67
CA ALA A 120 -5.36 -7.68 3.89
C ALA A 120 -6.46 -6.64 3.59
N ALA A 121 -6.28 -5.80 2.58
CA ALA A 121 -7.29 -4.83 2.17
C ALA A 121 -8.58 -5.51 1.68
N LYS A 122 -8.47 -6.62 0.94
CA LYS A 122 -9.64 -7.39 0.50
C LYS A 122 -10.49 -7.95 1.64
N ARG A 123 -9.93 -8.18 2.83
CA ARG A 123 -10.69 -8.66 4.00
C ARG A 123 -11.52 -7.57 4.67
N LEU A 124 -11.40 -6.33 4.21
CA LEU A 124 -12.19 -5.19 4.69
C LEU A 124 -13.50 -5.00 3.91
N LEU A 125 -13.73 -5.80 2.86
CA LEU A 125 -14.93 -5.84 2.03
C LEU A 125 -15.69 -7.15 2.26
#